data_AF-A0A7H8TGZ0-F1
#
_entry.id   AF-A0A7H8TGZ0-F1
#
_cell.length_a   1.000
_cell.length_b   1.000
_cell.length_c   1.000
_cell.angle_alpha   90.00
_cell.angle_beta   90.00
_cell.angle_gamma   90.00
#
_symmetry.space_group_name_H-M   'P 1'
#
loop_
_entity.id
_entity.type
_entity.pdbx_description
1 polymer ?
#
loop_
_entity_poly.entity_id
_entity_poly.type
_entity_poly.pdbx_seq_one_letter_code
_entity_poly.pdbx_strand_id
1 'polypeptide(L)'
;MSDTVPETQIPVAQAEAETAAEDATGLAAEPEYDPAAPAPLNVPRVPTGDAEVDARLERLGDADHLATDGHLEVYEDVHRGLRDALTALDARPGPPAPPSMPGMRS
;
A
#
# COMPACT_ATOMS: atom_id res chain seq x y z
N MET A 1 -12.97 3.52 -40.56
CA MET A 1 -13.08 4.78 -39.81
C MET A 1 -12.36 4.58 -38.51
N SER A 2 -11.36 5.43 -38.28
CA SER A 2 -10.30 5.36 -37.29
C SER A 2 -10.77 5.31 -35.84
N ASP A 3 -10.05 4.56 -35.00
CA ASP A 3 -9.58 5.07 -33.72
C ASP A 3 -8.24 4.35 -33.39
N THR A 4 -7.14 5.07 -33.57
CA THR A 4 -5.77 4.62 -33.30
C THR A 4 -5.29 5.41 -32.09
N VAL A 5 -5.08 4.72 -30.97
CA VAL A 5 -4.36 5.27 -29.81
C VAL A 5 -2.89 5.45 -30.19
N PRO A 6 -2.28 6.63 -30.03
CA PRO A 6 -0.84 6.75 -30.19
C PRO A 6 -0.17 6.17 -28.94
N GLU A 7 0.55 5.06 -29.11
CA GLU A 7 1.57 4.64 -28.15
C GLU A 7 2.62 5.75 -28.05
N THR A 8 2.66 6.44 -26.92
CA THR A 8 3.79 7.29 -26.56
C THR A 8 4.96 6.36 -26.30
N GLN A 9 5.80 6.21 -27.32
CA GLN A 9 7.11 5.61 -27.22
C GLN A 9 7.87 6.30 -26.07
N ILE A 10 8.28 5.52 -25.07
CA ILE A 10 9.30 5.97 -24.11
C ILE A 10 10.64 5.64 -24.78
N PRO A 11 11.41 6.63 -25.26
CA PRO A 11 12.73 6.34 -25.79
C PRO A 11 13.65 6.01 -24.61
N VAL A 12 13.88 4.72 -24.39
CA VAL A 12 15.00 4.21 -23.60
C VAL A 12 16.23 4.21 -24.51
N ALA A 13 16.93 5.34 -24.59
CA ALA A 13 18.34 5.40 -24.99
C ALA A 13 18.93 6.78 -24.67
N GLN A 14 20.17 6.75 -24.17
CA GLN A 14 21.09 7.88 -23.97
C GLN A 14 21.01 8.58 -22.61
N ALA A 15 21.44 7.86 -21.57
CA ALA A 15 21.97 8.48 -20.37
C ALA A 15 23.19 7.71 -19.87
N GLU A 16 24.23 7.61 -20.70
CA GLU A 16 25.57 7.26 -20.24
C GLU A 16 26.62 8.15 -20.94
N ALA A 17 27.31 8.92 -20.09
CA ALA A 17 28.60 9.56 -20.28
C ALA A 17 28.71 10.82 -21.16
N GLU A 18 28.63 12.00 -20.51
CA GLU A 18 29.71 12.97 -20.65
C GLU A 18 29.86 13.80 -19.36
N THR A 19 31.02 13.65 -18.73
CA THR A 19 31.43 14.30 -17.49
C THR A 19 32.07 15.66 -17.75
N ALA A 20 31.74 16.60 -16.84
CA ALA A 20 32.60 17.63 -16.27
C ALA A 20 32.67 19.04 -16.92
N ALA A 21 32.56 20.02 -16.00
CA ALA A 21 32.96 21.44 -16.05
C ALA A 21 32.02 22.38 -16.83
N GLU A 22 31.56 23.55 -16.35
CA GLU A 22 31.89 24.46 -15.24
C GLU A 22 30.71 25.48 -15.24
N ASP A 23 30.02 25.80 -14.15
CA ASP A 23 30.36 26.77 -13.10
C ASP A 23 29.26 27.87 -13.05
N ALA A 24 28.88 28.22 -11.83
CA ALA A 24 28.19 29.45 -11.43
C ALA A 24 26.81 29.78 -12.04
N THR A 25 25.75 29.16 -11.53
CA THR A 25 24.55 29.94 -11.14
C THR A 25 23.95 29.33 -9.89
N GLY A 26 24.04 30.08 -8.79
CA GLY A 26 23.79 29.67 -7.40
C GLY A 26 22.80 28.54 -7.21
N LEU A 27 23.30 27.44 -6.61
CA LEU A 27 22.51 26.68 -5.66
C LEU A 27 22.08 27.67 -4.58
N ALA A 28 20.91 28.28 -4.76
CA ALA A 28 20.12 28.68 -3.62
C ALA A 28 20.04 27.43 -2.75
N ALA A 29 20.69 27.50 -1.58
CA ALA A 29 20.53 26.47 -0.58
C ALA A 29 19.03 26.32 -0.38
N GLU A 30 18.45 25.27 -0.96
CA GLU A 30 17.15 24.76 -0.55
C GLU A 30 17.24 24.72 0.98
N PRO A 31 16.25 25.28 1.70
CA PRO A 31 16.26 25.14 3.15
C PRO A 31 16.47 23.65 3.43
N GLU A 32 17.56 23.33 4.12
CA GLU A 32 17.82 22.00 4.64
C GLU A 32 16.51 21.60 5.30
N TYR A 33 15.77 20.67 4.68
CA TYR A 33 14.48 20.24 5.17
C TYR A 33 14.81 19.59 6.51
N ASP A 34 14.69 20.36 7.59
CA ASP A 34 14.70 19.84 8.94
C ASP A 34 13.37 19.10 9.03
N PRO A 35 13.36 17.76 8.88
CA PRO A 35 12.11 17.04 9.01
C PRO A 35 11.77 17.13 10.49
N ALA A 36 11.02 18.17 10.87
CA ALA A 36 10.16 18.05 12.02
C ALA A 36 9.48 16.68 11.86
N ALA A 37 9.67 15.79 12.84
CA ALA A 37 9.23 14.41 12.75
C ALA A 37 7.79 14.38 12.19
N PRO A 38 7.48 13.48 11.24
CA PRO A 38 6.19 13.48 10.56
C PRO A 38 5.07 13.61 11.60
N ALA A 39 4.25 14.65 11.45
CA ALA A 39 3.15 14.86 12.39
C ALA A 39 2.19 13.66 12.27
N PRO A 40 1.82 13.01 13.39
CA PRO A 40 0.97 11.83 13.34
C PRO A 40 -0.40 12.16 12.73
N LEU A 41 -0.95 11.23 11.94
CA LEU A 41 -2.20 11.46 11.22
C LEU A 41 -3.41 11.59 12.15
N ASN A 42 -3.29 11.11 13.40
CA ASN A 42 -4.30 11.22 14.47
C ASN A 42 -5.72 10.78 14.05
N VAL A 43 -5.82 9.86 13.09
CA VAL A 43 -7.11 9.33 12.66
C VAL A 43 -7.63 8.42 13.78
N PRO A 44 -8.75 8.74 14.43
CA PRO A 44 -9.30 7.89 15.49
C PRO A 44 -9.69 6.54 14.89
N ARG A 45 -9.10 5.46 15.42
CA ARG A 45 -9.42 4.09 15.02
C ARG A 45 -10.44 3.49 15.98
N VAL A 46 -11.57 3.06 15.44
CA VAL A 46 -12.54 2.22 16.15
C VAL A 46 -12.14 0.77 15.87
N PRO A 47 -12.01 -0.10 16.89
CA PRO A 47 -11.71 -1.51 16.67
C PRO A 47 -12.77 -2.14 15.77
N THR A 48 -12.32 -2.90 14.78
CA THR A 48 -13.19 -3.53 13.78
C THR A 48 -13.88 -4.77 14.34
N GLY A 49 -13.35 -5.33 15.42
CA GLY A 49 -13.83 -6.57 16.04
C GLY A 49 -13.20 -7.82 15.45
N ASP A 50 -12.28 -7.67 14.48
CA ASP A 50 -11.45 -8.74 13.96
C ASP A 50 -10.00 -8.53 14.43
N ALA A 51 -9.48 -9.49 15.21
CA ALA A 51 -8.18 -9.37 15.84
C ALA A 51 -7.01 -9.31 14.84
N GLU A 52 -7.14 -9.96 13.67
CA GLU A 52 -6.09 -9.94 12.64
C GLU A 52 -6.07 -8.58 11.94
N VAL A 53 -7.24 -8.03 11.60
CA VAL A 53 -7.36 -6.69 11.01
C VAL A 53 -6.90 -5.62 12.01
N ASP A 54 -7.33 -5.71 13.27
CA ASP A 54 -6.99 -4.73 14.31
C ASP A 54 -5.47 -4.71 14.58
N ALA A 55 -4.79 -5.85 14.59
CA ALA A 55 -3.33 -5.93 14.72
C ALA A 55 -2.58 -5.28 13.53
N ARG A 56 -3.09 -5.43 12.30
CA ARG A 56 -2.50 -4.77 11.11
C ARG A 56 -2.71 -3.27 11.13
N LEU A 57 -3.85 -2.80 11.63
CA LEU A 57 -4.10 -1.37 11.81
C LEU A 57 -3.18 -0.79 12.90
N GLU A 58 -2.98 -1.49 14.02
CA GLU A 58 -2.01 -1.08 15.04
C GLU A 58 -0.60 -0.92 14.44
N ARG A 59 -0.13 -1.90 13.67
CA ARG A 59 1.15 -1.84 12.94
C ARG A 59 1.27 -0.67 11.98
N LEU A 60 0.17 -0.28 11.32
CA LEU A 60 0.15 0.92 10.49
C LEU A 60 0.33 2.21 11.32
N GLY A 61 -0.06 2.19 12.60
CA GLY A 61 0.22 3.29 13.54
C GLY A 61 1.71 3.48 13.82
N ASP A 62 2.51 2.42 13.78
CA ASP A 62 3.96 2.50 13.95
C ASP A 62 4.61 3.38 12.86
N ALA A 63 4.04 3.39 11.64
CA ALA A 63 4.57 4.19 10.53
C ALA A 63 4.53 5.70 10.79
N ASP A 64 3.57 6.20 11.59
CA ASP A 64 3.50 7.62 11.99
C ASP A 64 4.76 8.06 12.77
N HIS A 65 5.51 7.11 13.33
CA HIS A 65 6.74 7.36 14.10
C HIS A 65 8.02 7.01 13.34
N LEU A 66 7.93 6.43 12.14
CA LEU A 66 9.09 6.09 11.33
C LEU A 66 9.53 7.27 10.45
N ALA A 67 10.81 7.30 10.11
CA ALA A 67 11.30 8.12 9.00
C ALA A 67 10.73 7.59 7.67
N THR A 68 10.66 8.44 6.65
CA THR A 68 10.05 8.13 5.34
C THR A 68 10.60 6.86 4.70
N ASP A 69 11.89 6.56 4.87
CA ASP A 69 12.53 5.35 4.34
C ASP A 69 11.93 4.05 4.91
N GLY A 70 11.37 4.09 6.13
CA GLY A 70 10.74 2.95 6.79
C GLY A 70 9.25 2.81 6.51
N HIS A 71 8.61 3.80 5.88
CA HIS A 71 7.16 3.76 5.65
C HIS A 71 6.78 2.67 4.66
N LEU A 72 7.57 2.49 3.60
CA LEU A 72 7.25 1.55 2.52
C LEU A 72 7.19 0.11 3.01
N GLU A 73 8.14 -0.31 3.84
CA GLU A 73 8.17 -1.67 4.41
C GLU A 73 6.92 -1.95 5.27
N VAL A 74 6.50 -0.96 6.06
CA VAL A 74 5.28 -1.09 6.87
C VAL A 74 4.02 -1.11 6.00
N TYR A 75 3.94 -0.25 5.00
CA TYR A 75 2.79 -0.22 4.09
C TYR A 75 2.61 -1.56 3.36
N GLU A 76 3.69 -2.16 2.87
CA GLU A 76 3.63 -3.44 2.15
C GLU A 76 3.24 -4.62 3.08
N ASP A 77 3.81 -4.68 4.29
CA ASP A 77 3.42 -5.71 5.28
C ASP A 77 1.95 -5.57 5.68
N VAL A 78 1.50 -4.35 5.94
CA VAL A 78 0.09 -4.07 6.27
C VAL A 78 -0.82 -4.43 5.10
N HIS A 79 -0.47 -4.05 3.87
CA HIS A 79 -1.28 -4.35 2.68
C HIS A 79 -1.41 -5.85 2.44
N ARG A 80 -0.31 -6.60 2.60
CA ARG A 80 -0.33 -8.06 2.46
C ARG A 80 -1.16 -8.69 3.58
N GLY A 81 -0.89 -8.33 4.84
CA GLY A 81 -1.60 -8.88 5.99
C GLY A 81 -3.11 -8.59 5.97
N LEU A 82 -3.51 -7.39 5.55
CA LEU A 82 -4.92 -7.04 5.43
C LEU A 82 -5.60 -7.82 4.30
N ARG A 83 -4.93 -8.01 3.16
CA ARG A 83 -5.45 -8.83 2.06
C ARG A 83 -5.66 -10.28 2.50
N ASP A 84 -4.72 -10.85 3.24
CA ASP A 84 -4.81 -12.21 3.73
C ASP A 84 -5.96 -12.38 4.74
N ALA A 85 -6.08 -11.47 5.71
CA ALA A 85 -7.17 -11.47 6.69
C ALA A 85 -8.55 -11.37 6.01
N LEU A 86 -8.71 -10.44 5.06
CA LEU A 86 -9.97 -10.29 4.31
C LEU A 86 -10.28 -11.52 3.46
N THR A 87 -9.26 -12.13 2.86
CA THR A 87 -9.43 -13.39 2.11
C THR A 87 -9.88 -14.53 3.03
N ALA A 88 -9.31 -14.62 4.24
CA ALA A 88 -9.72 -15.61 5.23
C ALA A 88 -11.17 -15.42 5.68
N LEU A 89 -11.61 -14.16 5.83
CA LEU A 89 -13.00 -13.84 6.17
C LEU A 89 -13.97 -14.24 5.06
N ASP A 90 -13.58 -14.06 3.80
CA ASP A 90 -14.36 -14.44 2.60
C ASP A 90 -14.42 -15.97 2.42
N ALA A 91 -13.33 -16.67 2.77
CA ALA A 91 -13.24 -18.12 2.66
C ALA A 91 -14.02 -18.89 3.73
N ARG A 92 -14.64 -18.22 4.72
CA ARG A 92 -15.41 -18.90 5.77
C ARG A 92 -16.57 -19.70 5.15
N PRO A 93 -16.57 -21.04 5.29
CA PRO A 93 -17.66 -21.86 4.77
C PRO A 93 -18.98 -21.41 5.39
N GLY A 94 -20.00 -21.22 4.55
CA GLY A 94 -21.36 -21.01 5.03
C GLY A 94 -21.81 -22.16 5.95
N PRO A 95 -22.77 -21.91 6.85
CA PRO A 95 -23.29 -22.95 7.73
C PRO A 95 -23.71 -24.19 6.92
N PRO A 96 -23.45 -25.41 7.43
CA PRO A 96 -23.73 -26.62 6.67
C PRO A 96 -25.19 -26.65 6.24
N ALA A 97 -25.43 -27.02 4.98
CA ALA A 97 -26.79 -27.12 4.46
C ALA A 97 -27.62 -28.08 5.32
N PRO A 98 -28.90 -27.77 5.60
CA PRO A 98 -29.76 -28.67 6.37
C PRO A 98 -29.85 -30.03 5.68
N PRO A 99 -29.96 -31.13 6.45
CA PRO A 99 -30.00 -32.46 5.87
C PRO A 99 -31.20 -32.60 4.93
N SER A 100 -30.94 -32.94 3.66
CA SER A 100 -31.98 -33.34 2.71
C SER A 100 -32.62 -34.63 3.21
N MET A 101 -33.82 -34.52 3.78
CA MET A 101 -34.63 -35.67 4.17
C MET A 101 -34.93 -36.50 2.91
N PRO A 102 -34.50 -37.78 2.83
CA PRO A 102 -34.81 -38.62 1.70
C PRO A 102 -36.32 -38.78 1.57
N GLY A 103 -36.88 -38.14 0.54
CA GLY A 103 -38.30 -38.24 0.21
C GLY A 103 -38.70 -39.69 0.02
N MET A 104 -39.67 -40.09 0.84
CA MET A 104 -40.49 -41.29 0.77
C MET A 104 -41.06 -41.45 -0.64
N ARG A 105 -40.30 -42.09 -1.54
CA ARG A 105 -40.80 -42.50 -2.85
C ARG A 105 -41.60 -43.78 -2.63
N SER A 106 -42.89 -43.58 -2.40
CA SER A 106 -43.95 -44.59 -2.45
C SER A 106 -44.09 -45.20 -3.84
#